data_AF-A0A195DCQ3-F1
#
_entry.id   AF-A0A195DCQ3-F1
#
_cell.length_a   1.000
_cell.length_b   1.000
_cell.length_c   1.000
_cell.angle_alpha   90.00
_cell.angle_beta   90.00
_cell.angle_gamma   90.00
#
_symmetry.space_group_name_H-M   'P 1'
#
loop_
_entity.id
_entity.type
_entity.pdbx_description
1 polymer ?
#
loop_
_entity_poly.entity_id
_entity_poly.type
_entity_poly.pdbx_seq_one_letter_code
_entity_poly.pdbx_strand_id
1 'polypeptide(L)'
;MIFSLNELVHWLGLTIFEIWINLIALMFFTILLALKLDENLFLGPSGWWEVFSPLFVADGLNTYFCAIIFIRMYMEGMIRAGILRALWSQISLLLIFVFKYLLCKKLSGQSTLEYSEVLSPVFILLQLIAVRACQLH
;
A
#
# COMPACT_ATOMS: atom_id res chain seq x y z
N MET A 1 -23.24 7.51 -5.76
CA MET A 1 -23.13 6.17 -5.17
C MET A 1 -21.74 6.06 -4.56
N ILE A 2 -21.62 6.47 -3.30
CA ILE A 2 -20.37 6.31 -2.53
C ILE A 2 -20.40 4.89 -2.00
N PHE A 3 -19.44 4.05 -2.40
CA PHE A 3 -19.30 2.68 -1.93
C PHE A 3 -19.41 2.65 -0.40
N SER A 4 -20.26 1.77 0.14
CA SER A 4 -20.37 1.60 1.59
C SER A 4 -19.01 1.19 2.13
N LEU A 5 -18.58 1.80 3.23
CA LEU A 5 -17.28 1.52 3.86
C LEU A 5 -17.12 0.02 4.15
N ASN A 6 -18.23 -0.67 4.45
CA ASN A 6 -18.27 -2.11 4.66
C ASN A 6 -18.01 -2.92 3.38
N GLU A 7 -18.46 -2.43 2.24
CA GLU A 7 -18.25 -3.07 0.93
C GLU A 7 -16.81 -2.91 0.47
N LEU A 8 -16.21 -1.72 0.70
CA LEU A 8 -14.79 -1.47 0.45
C LEU A 8 -13.90 -2.32 1.37
N VAL A 9 -14.23 -2.42 2.66
CA VAL A 9 -13.55 -3.29 3.65
C VAL A 9 -13.66 -4.76 3.26
N HIS A 10 -14.80 -5.17 2.69
CA HIS A 10 -15.00 -6.53 2.21
C HIS A 10 -14.20 -6.83 0.92
N TRP A 11 -14.14 -5.86 -0.01
CA TRP A 11 -13.46 -6.00 -1.30
C TRP A 11 -11.94 -5.94 -1.19
N LEU A 12 -11.40 -4.99 -0.41
CA LEU A 12 -9.96 -4.86 -0.18
C LEU A 12 -9.46 -5.82 0.91
N GLY A 13 -10.35 -6.37 1.73
CA GLY A 13 -10.00 -7.18 2.89
C GLY A 13 -9.30 -6.39 4.01
N LEU A 14 -9.15 -5.07 3.82
CA LEU A 14 -8.54 -4.11 4.73
C LEU A 14 -9.53 -3.66 5.79
N THR A 15 -9.06 -3.56 7.01
CA THR A 15 -9.82 -3.07 8.16
C THR A 15 -9.89 -1.55 8.19
N ILE A 16 -10.88 -1.03 8.92
CA ILE A 16 -11.07 0.41 9.13
C ILE A 16 -9.81 1.05 9.75
N PHE A 17 -9.09 0.31 10.60
CA PHE A 17 -7.83 0.77 11.20
C PHE A 17 -6.72 0.96 10.16
N GLU A 18 -6.57 0.05 9.21
CA GLU A 18 -5.57 0.17 8.14
C GLU A 18 -5.87 1.39 7.24
N ILE A 19 -7.15 1.68 6.98
CA ILE A 19 -7.57 2.90 6.27
C ILE A 19 -7.16 4.16 7.03
N TRP A 20 -7.38 4.19 8.35
CA TRP A 20 -6.98 5.33 9.20
C TRP A 20 -5.46 5.54 9.23
N ILE A 21 -4.68 4.47 9.36
CA ILE A 21 -3.21 4.53 9.35
C ILE A 21 -2.71 5.09 8.02
N ASN A 22 -3.28 4.60 6.90
CA ASN A 22 -2.95 5.09 5.57
C ASN A 22 -3.34 6.57 5.38
N LEU A 23 -4.48 7.00 5.91
CA LEU A 23 -4.92 8.40 5.85
C LEU A 23 -3.95 9.33 6.58
N ILE A 24 -3.56 8.95 7.80
CA ILE A 24 -2.60 9.71 8.62
C ILE A 24 -1.24 9.78 7.91
N ALA A 25 -0.75 8.65 7.40
CA ALA A 25 0.51 8.60 6.68
C ALA A 25 0.50 9.43 5.40
N LEU A 26 -0.63 9.45 4.68
CA LEU A 26 -0.82 10.27 3.50
C LEU A 26 -0.80 11.76 3.85
N MET A 27 -1.40 12.17 4.98
CA MET A 27 -1.34 13.55 5.47
C MET A 27 0.12 13.97 5.78
N PHE A 28 0.89 13.14 6.47
CA PHE A 28 2.31 13.42 6.73
C PHE A 28 3.12 13.49 5.44
N PHE A 29 2.86 12.58 4.49
CA PHE A 29 3.48 12.59 3.17
C PHE A 29 3.17 13.88 2.40
N THR A 30 1.91 14.36 2.39
CA THR A 30 1.56 15.59 1.68
C THR A 30 2.22 16.82 2.29
N ILE A 31 2.35 16.86 3.62
CA ILE A 31 3.08 17.94 4.32
C ILE A 31 4.56 17.91 3.96
N LEU A 32 5.21 16.74 4.03
CA LEU A 32 6.63 16.58 3.67
C LEU A 32 6.90 16.88 2.19
N LEU A 33 5.97 16.49 1.31
CA LEU A 33 6.04 16.79 -0.12
C LEU A 33 5.92 18.29 -0.38
N ALA A 34 4.99 18.98 0.29
CA ALA A 34 4.82 20.42 0.18
C ALA A 34 6.07 21.17 0.67
N LEU A 35 6.63 20.78 1.82
CA LEU A 35 7.87 21.35 2.35
C LEU A 35 9.05 21.14 1.39
N LYS A 36 9.16 19.97 0.75
CA LYS A 36 10.20 19.69 -0.24
C LYS A 36 10.06 20.52 -1.53
N LEU A 37 8.83 20.88 -1.91
CA LEU A 37 8.57 21.70 -3.10
C LEU A 37 8.83 23.18 -2.85
N ASP A 38 8.56 23.65 -1.64
CA ASP A 38 8.64 25.07 -1.27
C ASP A 38 10.06 25.47 -0.83
N GLU A 39 10.69 24.63 0.00
CA GLU A 39 12.09 24.81 0.37
C GLU A 39 12.96 23.91 -0.51
N ASN A 40 13.78 24.51 -1.39
CA ASN A 40 14.89 23.85 -2.08
C ASN A 40 15.95 23.20 -1.14
N LEU A 41 15.63 23.01 0.15
CA LEU A 41 16.52 22.50 1.20
C LEU A 41 16.93 21.04 0.98
N PHE A 42 16.13 20.25 0.27
CA PHE A 42 16.43 18.85 -0.06
C PHE A 42 16.97 18.69 -1.49
N LEU A 43 18.09 19.38 -1.78
CA LEU A 43 18.85 19.30 -3.04
C LEU A 43 19.54 17.94 -3.30
N GLY A 44 19.40 16.97 -2.38
CA GLY A 44 20.01 15.65 -2.50
C GLY A 44 19.05 14.59 -3.06
N PRO A 45 19.54 13.63 -3.88
CA PRO A 45 18.76 12.45 -4.30
C PRO A 45 18.25 11.62 -3.10
N SER A 46 18.91 11.73 -1.94
CA SER A 46 18.51 11.10 -0.67
C SER A 46 17.21 11.66 -0.07
N GLY A 47 16.86 12.93 -0.33
CA GLY A 47 15.70 13.56 0.30
C GLY A 47 14.36 13.00 -0.17
N TRP A 48 14.32 12.20 -1.24
CA TRP A 48 13.08 11.51 -1.64
C TRP A 48 12.77 10.36 -0.70
N TRP A 49 13.78 9.67 -0.17
CA TRP A 49 13.58 8.58 0.79
C TRP A 49 12.92 9.07 2.09
N GLU A 50 13.28 10.27 2.55
CA GLU A 50 12.70 10.86 3.75
C GLU A 50 11.23 11.25 3.56
N VAL A 51 10.87 11.84 2.41
CA VAL A 51 9.47 12.20 2.11
C VAL A 51 8.58 10.95 2.06
N PHE A 52 9.08 9.83 1.52
CA PHE A 52 8.32 8.58 1.43
C PHE A 52 8.36 7.72 2.70
N SER A 53 9.23 8.02 3.67
CA SER A 53 9.34 7.33 4.96
C SER A 53 8.00 7.10 5.70
N PRO A 54 7.13 8.10 5.92
CA PRO A 54 5.85 7.88 6.60
C PRO A 54 4.95 6.86 5.88
N LEU A 55 5.02 6.83 4.54
CA LEU A 55 4.26 5.91 3.71
C LEU A 55 4.75 4.46 3.86
N PHE A 56 6.06 4.26 4.04
CA PHE A 56 6.65 2.96 4.30
C PHE A 56 6.38 2.45 5.72
N VAL A 57 6.41 3.34 6.72
CA VAL A 57 6.06 2.99 8.10
C VAL A 57 4.60 2.52 8.17
N ALA A 58 3.70 3.18 7.45
CA ALA A 58 2.30 2.76 7.35
C ALA A 58 2.13 1.36 6.72
N ASP A 59 2.87 1.06 5.65
CA ASP A 59 2.84 -0.28 5.05
C ASP A 59 3.35 -1.37 6.02
N GLY A 60 4.37 -1.05 6.82
CA GLY A 60 4.88 -1.92 7.88
C GLY A 60 3.84 -2.18 8.97
N LEU A 61 3.15 -1.13 9.44
CA LEU A 61 2.06 -1.25 10.42
C LEU A 61 0.87 -2.07 9.87
N ASN A 62 0.50 -1.86 8.61
CA ASN A 62 -0.55 -2.64 7.95
C ASN A 62 -0.14 -4.12 7.83
N THR A 63 1.12 -4.40 7.47
CA THR A 63 1.65 -5.77 7.39
C THR A 63 1.62 -6.47 8.77
N TYR A 64 1.99 -5.76 9.83
CA TYR A 64 1.93 -6.26 11.20
C TYR A 64 0.49 -6.60 11.61
N PHE A 65 -0.47 -5.73 11.27
CA PHE A 65 -1.87 -5.96 11.58
C PHE A 65 -2.45 -7.16 10.80
N CYS A 66 -2.13 -7.29 9.52
CA CYS A 66 -2.46 -8.45 8.70
C CYS A 66 -1.91 -9.76 9.31
N ALA A 67 -0.69 -9.74 9.84
CA ALA A 67 -0.09 -10.90 10.51
C ALA A 67 -0.86 -11.29 11.80
N ILE A 68 -1.30 -10.31 12.60
CA ILE A 68 -2.11 -10.56 13.80
C ILE A 68 -3.45 -11.23 13.45
N ILE A 69 -4.15 -10.71 12.43
CA ILE A 69 -5.42 -11.28 11.98
C ILE A 69 -5.22 -12.71 11.49
N PHE A 70 -4.12 -12.96 10.77
CA PHE A 70 -3.77 -14.29 10.30
C PHE A 70 -3.59 -15.28 11.46
N ILE A 71 -2.85 -14.90 12.49
CA ILE A 71 -2.64 -15.73 13.69
C ILE A 71 -3.97 -16.01 14.40
N ARG A 72 -4.84 -15.01 14.52
CA ARG A 72 -6.17 -15.19 15.15
C ARG A 72 -7.06 -16.16 14.37
N MET A 73 -7.10 -16.02 13.04
CA MET A 73 -7.88 -16.92 12.18
C MET A 73 -7.35 -18.36 12.19
N TYR A 74 -6.03 -18.52 12.36
CA TYR A 74 -5.41 -19.84 12.55
C TYR A 74 -5.88 -20.50 13.85
N MET A 75 -5.95 -19.74 14.96
CA MET A 75 -6.44 -20.25 16.25
C MET A 75 -7.94 -20.58 16.25
N GLU A 76 -8.76 -19.88 15.46
CA GLU A 76 -10.20 -20.14 15.30
C GLU A 76 -10.50 -21.34 14.37
N GLY A 77 -9.48 -22.03 13.82
CA GLY A 77 -9.63 -23.26 13.04
C GLY A 77 -10.08 -23.06 11.58
N MET A 78 -10.26 -21.82 11.12
CA MET A 78 -10.62 -21.47 9.74
C MET A 78 -9.40 -21.29 8.82
N ILE A 79 -8.51 -22.28 8.83
CA ILE A 79 -7.15 -22.17 8.29
C ILE A 79 -7.14 -21.88 6.77
N ARG A 80 -7.98 -22.57 5.97
CA ARG A 80 -7.95 -22.46 4.50
C ARG A 80 -8.40 -21.09 3.99
N ALA A 81 -9.46 -20.53 4.57
CA ALA A 81 -9.98 -19.21 4.22
C ALA A 81 -9.07 -18.09 4.75
N GLY A 82 -8.54 -18.25 5.98
CA GLY A 82 -7.61 -17.31 6.59
C GLY A 82 -6.29 -17.18 5.82
N ILE A 83 -5.70 -18.31 5.40
CA ILE A 83 -4.49 -18.33 4.57
C ILE A 83 -4.72 -17.64 3.23
N LEU A 84 -5.80 -17.98 2.51
CA LEU A 84 -6.08 -17.39 1.20
C LEU A 84 -6.29 -15.88 1.29
N ARG A 85 -6.98 -15.42 2.34
CA ARG A 85 -7.19 -13.99 2.60
C ARG A 85 -5.87 -13.29 2.96
N ALA A 86 -5.06 -13.87 3.84
CA ALA A 86 -3.80 -13.29 4.27
C ALA A 86 -2.77 -13.21 3.13
N LEU A 87 -2.63 -14.28 2.34
CA LEU A 87 -1.79 -14.29 1.14
C LEU A 87 -2.22 -13.20 0.15
N TRP A 88 -3.52 -13.06 -0.08
CA TRP A 88 -4.04 -12.04 -0.98
C TRP A 88 -3.73 -10.62 -0.48
N SER A 89 -3.95 -10.36 0.81
CA SER A 89 -3.64 -9.07 1.44
C SER A 89 -2.14 -8.77 1.38
N GLN A 90 -1.29 -9.76 1.71
CA GLN A 90 0.15 -9.60 1.65
C GLN A 90 0.67 -9.35 0.23
N ILE A 91 0.15 -10.04 -0.78
CA ILE A 91 0.53 -9.81 -2.18
C ILE A 91 0.17 -8.39 -2.61
N SER A 92 -1.03 -7.91 -2.24
CA SER A 92 -1.48 -6.55 -2.52
C SER A 92 -0.59 -5.49 -1.85
N LEU A 93 -0.31 -5.65 -0.55
CA LEU A 93 0.58 -4.78 0.21
C LEU A 93 2.01 -4.77 -0.36
N LEU A 94 2.52 -5.92 -0.74
CA LEU A 94 3.85 -6.06 -1.35
C LEU A 94 3.92 -5.37 -2.71
N LEU A 95 2.88 -5.47 -3.54
CA LEU A 95 2.80 -4.78 -4.83
C LEU A 95 2.79 -3.25 -4.66
N ILE A 96 2.04 -2.74 -3.68
CA ILE A 96 2.01 -1.32 -3.33
C ILE A 96 3.38 -0.86 -2.80
N PHE A 97 4.03 -1.66 -1.97
CA PHE A 97 5.37 -1.37 -1.47
C PHE A 97 6.40 -1.31 -2.61
N VAL A 98 6.38 -2.28 -3.53
CA VAL A 98 7.26 -2.31 -4.70
C VAL A 98 7.02 -1.10 -5.61
N PHE A 99 5.76 -0.70 -5.81
CA PHE A 99 5.42 0.52 -6.54
C PHE A 99 6.03 1.77 -5.88
N LYS A 100 5.81 1.97 -4.57
CA LYS A 100 6.36 3.11 -3.82
C LYS A 100 7.89 3.14 -3.88
N TYR A 101 8.52 1.97 -3.75
CA TYR A 101 9.97 1.81 -3.86
C TYR A 101 10.50 2.18 -5.25
N LEU A 102 9.88 1.67 -6.32
CA LEU A 102 10.24 2.00 -7.71
C LEU A 102 10.08 3.49 -8.00
N LEU A 103 9.02 4.10 -7.46
CA LEU A 103 8.74 5.52 -7.59
C LEU A 103 9.79 6.38 -6.86
N CYS A 104 10.19 5.99 -5.63
CA CYS A 104 11.30 6.61 -4.90
C CYS A 104 12.61 6.53 -5.68
N LYS A 105 12.93 5.36 -6.22
CA LYS A 105 14.16 5.12 -6.98
C LYS A 105 14.22 5.97 -8.25
N LYS A 106 13.07 6.14 -8.93
CA LYS A 106 12.97 7.00 -10.11
C LYS A 106 13.08 8.49 -9.76
N LEU A 107 12.39 8.97 -8.72
CA LEU A 107 12.50 10.37 -8.29
C LEU A 107 13.88 10.75 -7.74
N SER A 108 14.59 9.78 -7.15
CA SER A 108 15.99 9.92 -6.72
C SER A 108 16.99 10.01 -7.87
N GLY A 109 16.56 9.94 -9.14
CA GLY A 109 17.41 10.08 -10.32
C GLY A 109 18.38 8.92 -10.56
N GLN A 110 18.28 7.82 -9.81
CA GLN A 110 19.21 6.68 -9.90
C GLN A 110 18.79 5.61 -10.93
N SER A 111 17.77 5.84 -11.76
CA SER A 111 17.29 4.81 -12.67
C SER A 111 16.72 5.38 -13.96
N THR A 112 17.23 4.89 -15.10
CA THR A 112 16.72 5.08 -16.46
C THR A 112 15.46 4.25 -16.73
N LEU A 113 14.71 3.85 -15.69
CA LEU A 113 13.50 3.04 -15.85
C LEU A 113 12.40 3.88 -16.51
N GLU A 114 11.68 3.30 -17.46
CA GLU A 114 10.57 3.97 -18.13
C GLU A 114 9.39 4.15 -17.17
N TYR A 115 8.53 5.15 -17.40
CA TYR A 115 7.34 5.36 -16.54
C TYR A 115 6.38 4.14 -16.58
N SER A 116 6.42 3.35 -17.65
CA SER A 116 5.68 2.09 -17.77
C SER A 116 6.11 1.02 -16.77
N GLU A 117 7.42 0.88 -16.51
CA GLU A 117 7.94 -0.14 -15.58
C GLU A 117 7.58 0.19 -14.13
N VAL A 118 7.57 1.48 -13.79
CA VAL A 118 7.16 1.95 -12.47
C VAL A 118 5.66 1.73 -12.24
N LEU A 119 4.80 1.86 -13.27
CA LEU A 119 3.35 1.70 -13.13
C LEU A 119 2.86 0.25 -13.20
N SER A 120 3.69 -0.69 -13.68
CA SER A 120 3.36 -2.11 -13.83
C SER A 120 2.73 -2.77 -12.58
N PRO A 121 3.27 -2.57 -11.35
CA PRO A 121 2.69 -3.16 -10.15
C PRO A 121 1.24 -2.68 -9.87
N VAL A 122 0.92 -1.43 -10.23
CA VAL A 122 -0.43 -0.86 -10.05
C VAL A 122 -1.42 -1.49 -11.03
N PHE A 123 -1.00 -1.71 -12.28
CA PHE A 123 -1.85 -2.38 -13.26
C PHE A 123 -2.18 -3.82 -12.85
N ILE A 124 -1.19 -4.56 -12.36
CA ILE A 124 -1.39 -5.93 -11.84
C ILE A 124 -2.34 -5.91 -10.64
N LEU A 125 -2.20 -4.94 -9.73
CA LEU A 125 -3.09 -4.77 -8.58
C LEU A 125 -4.54 -4.50 -9.02
N LEU A 126 -4.73 -3.61 -9.98
CA LEU A 126 -6.05 -3.25 -10.51
C LEU A 126 -6.74 -4.46 -11.16
N GLN A 127 -5.97 -5.27 -11.89
CA GLN A 127 -6.46 -6.49 -12.53
C GLN A 127 -6.82 -7.58 -11.50
N LEU A 128 -6.03 -7.74 -10.44
CA LEU A 128 -6.34 -8.64 -9.32
C LEU A 128 -7.65 -8.23 -8.62
N ILE A 129 -7.86 -6.94 -8.39
CA ILE A 129 -9.10 -6.42 -7.80
C ILE A 129 -10.30 -6.67 -8.73
N ALA A 130 -10.14 -6.45 -10.03
CA ALA A 130 -11.20 -6.72 -11.01
C ALA A 130 -11.61 -8.20 -11.04
N VAL A 131 -10.66 -9.14 -10.99
CA VAL A 131 -10.96 -10.58 -10.94
C VAL A 131 -11.73 -10.95 -9.68
N ARG A 132 -11.34 -10.38 -8.52
CA ARG A 132 -12.06 -10.56 -7.25
C ARG A 132 -13.49 -10.04 -7.31
N ALA A 133 -13.68 -8.86 -7.89
CA ALA A 133 -15.01 -8.27 -8.06
C ALA A 133 -15.95 -9.17 -8.87
N CYS A 134 -15.42 -9.87 -9.89
CA CYS A 134 -16.20 -10.81 -10.69
C CYS A 134 -16.49 -12.15 -9.99
N GLN A 135 -15.66 -12.59 -9.04
CA GLN A 135 -15.89 -13.83 -8.29
C GLN A 135 -16.88 -13.68 -7.12
N LEU A 136 -17.26 -12.45 -6.78
CA LEU A 136 -18.14 -12.14 -5.65
C LEU A 136 -19.64 -12.05 -6.05
N HIS A 137 -19.95 -12.26 -7.33
CA HIS A 137 -21.31 -12.26 -7.90
C HIS A 137 -21.77 -13.70 -8.17
#